data_AF-A0A7K3KN61-F1
#
_entry.id   AF-A0A7K3KN61-F1
#
_cell.length_a   1.000
_cell.length_b   1.000
_cell.length_c   1.000
_cell.angle_alpha   90.00
_cell.angle_beta   90.00
_cell.angle_gamma   90.00
#
_symmetry.space_group_name_H-M   'P 1'
#
loop_
_entity.id
_entity.type
_entity.pdbx_description
1 polymer ?
#
loop_
_entity_poly.entity_id
_entity_poly.type
_entity_poly.pdbx_seq_one_letter_code
_entity_poly.pdbx_strand_id
1 'polypeptide(L)'
;MSLFSERLGFVEPRDVLQVECASEDLRISIYNIVHEILGNYKYDSTSEEVCKNLWTRRWQKPIDSFPFYSCDFYKTLYGWVLDGDWYNCYDLLEFVYSELKELGAFDPDPTRFGYGSFYGQPQPNIIKEVHEAINEVLEAEGSGYRFLNGQVAQITNELELASLEQSLDVPDEFSGASAHIEQSLKLLSKKPEPDYLNSVKEAISAAESAAICAAPGKNKTLAEAVDVLQHANDLHKSLAESWKRMFGYTSDANGIRHGGSGEPVSLDFAFAKYMLVTCSAFVNYLAEEFGQDE
;
A
#
# COMPACT_ATOMS: atom_id res chain seq x y z
N MET A 1 14.01 13.73 -10.35
CA MET A 1 14.64 14.41 -11.53
C MET A 1 16.05 13.86 -11.71
N SER A 2 16.48 13.50 -12.92
CA SER A 2 17.87 13.07 -13.17
C SER A 2 18.86 14.17 -12.83
N LEU A 3 19.95 13.84 -12.15
CA LEU A 3 20.98 14.77 -11.73
C LEU A 3 21.71 15.36 -12.94
N PHE A 4 22.23 16.57 -12.79
CA PHE A 4 23.07 17.21 -13.82
C PHE A 4 24.23 16.29 -14.26
N SER A 5 24.85 15.59 -13.30
CA SER A 5 25.94 14.65 -13.54
C SER A 5 25.51 13.40 -14.32
N GLU A 6 24.32 12.87 -14.05
CA GLU A 6 23.74 11.73 -14.79
C GLU A 6 23.36 12.14 -16.22
N ARG A 7 22.72 13.32 -16.39
CA ARG A 7 22.34 13.84 -17.71
C ARG A 7 23.53 14.11 -18.63
N LEU A 8 24.70 14.42 -18.06
CA LEU A 8 25.94 14.66 -18.81
C LEU A 8 26.85 13.44 -18.88
N GLY A 9 26.44 12.29 -18.32
CA GLY A 9 27.21 11.05 -18.37
C GLY A 9 28.49 11.06 -17.52
N PHE A 10 28.59 11.95 -16.54
CA PHE A 10 29.69 11.93 -15.56
C PHE A 10 29.50 10.84 -14.51
N VAL A 11 28.25 10.42 -14.29
CA VAL A 11 27.85 9.36 -13.36
C VAL A 11 26.84 8.49 -14.09
N GLU A 12 26.91 7.16 -13.91
CA GLU A 12 25.89 6.27 -14.44
C GLU A 12 24.54 6.58 -13.80
N PRO A 13 23.44 6.70 -14.58
CA PRO A 13 22.12 6.96 -14.04
C PRO A 13 21.73 5.92 -12.97
N ARG A 14 21.01 6.36 -11.94
CA ARG A 14 20.39 5.51 -10.90
C ARG A 14 19.33 4.50 -11.42
N ASP A 15 19.31 4.20 -12.72
CA ASP A 15 18.28 3.43 -13.46
C ASP A 15 18.17 1.94 -13.07
N VAL A 16 18.91 1.48 -12.05
CA VAL A 16 18.78 0.10 -11.56
C VAL A 16 17.71 0.05 -10.47
N LEU A 17 16.52 -0.38 -10.86
CA LEU A 17 15.43 -0.71 -9.95
C LEU A 17 15.90 -1.66 -8.84
N GLN A 18 15.81 -1.22 -7.58
CA GLN A 18 16.38 -1.92 -6.43
C GLN A 18 15.36 -2.87 -5.77
N VAL A 19 15.43 -4.16 -6.12
CA VAL A 19 14.47 -5.19 -5.64
C VAL A 19 15.05 -6.09 -4.56
N GLU A 20 16.18 -6.75 -4.79
CA GLU A 20 16.81 -7.60 -3.76
C GLU A 20 18.05 -6.94 -3.14
N CYS A 21 18.01 -5.61 -3.12
CA CYS A 21 19.08 -4.77 -2.61
C CYS A 21 18.52 -3.42 -2.16
N ALA A 22 19.33 -2.71 -1.38
CA ALA A 22 19.13 -1.30 -1.05
C ALA A 22 20.51 -0.65 -0.99
N SER A 23 20.73 0.32 -1.86
CA SER A 23 21.94 1.14 -1.94
C SER A 23 22.13 1.91 -0.64
N GLU A 24 23.36 2.34 -0.39
CA GLU A 24 23.67 3.19 0.75
C GLU A 24 22.83 4.47 0.73
N ASP A 25 22.71 5.11 -0.44
CA ASP A 25 21.87 6.29 -0.65
C ASP A 25 20.41 6.05 -0.26
N LEU A 26 19.80 4.94 -0.72
CA LEU A 26 18.42 4.59 -0.38
C LEU A 26 18.24 4.36 1.12
N ARG A 27 19.17 3.65 1.75
CA ARG A 27 19.15 3.39 3.20
C ARG A 27 19.26 4.68 4.01
N ILE A 28 20.12 5.60 3.57
CA ILE A 28 20.28 6.92 4.19
C ILE A 28 18.99 7.73 4.04
N SER A 29 18.40 7.76 2.86
CA SER A 29 17.16 8.51 2.62
C SER A 29 15.98 7.93 3.43
N ILE A 30 15.86 6.60 3.55
CA ILE A 30 14.88 5.95 4.45
C ILE A 30 15.15 6.32 5.92
N TYR A 31 16.40 6.28 6.36
CA TYR A 31 16.76 6.70 7.72
C TYR A 31 16.37 8.16 7.98
N ASN A 32 16.62 9.05 7.03
CA ASN A 32 16.30 10.47 7.16
C ASN A 32 14.80 10.71 7.28
N ILE A 33 13.97 10.09 6.41
CA ILE A 33 12.51 10.27 6.51
C ILE A 33 11.95 9.70 7.82
N VAL A 34 12.48 8.58 8.33
CA VAL A 34 12.08 8.06 9.65
C VAL A 34 12.47 9.02 10.77
N HIS A 35 13.68 9.61 10.71
CA HIS A 35 14.11 10.61 11.67
C HIS A 35 13.24 11.88 11.59
N GLU A 36 12.80 12.29 10.40
CA GLU A 36 11.90 13.44 10.23
C GLU A 36 10.51 13.17 10.82
N ILE A 37 9.94 11.98 10.57
CA ILE A 37 8.64 11.56 11.11
C ILE A 37 8.68 11.52 12.65
N LEU A 38 9.71 10.92 13.24
CA LEU A 38 9.80 10.75 14.70
C LEU A 38 10.32 12.01 15.41
N GLY A 39 11.20 12.78 14.76
CA GLY A 39 11.88 13.93 15.34
C GLY A 39 12.72 13.57 16.57
N ASN A 40 13.19 14.60 17.28
CA ASN A 40 13.84 14.38 18.58
C ASN A 40 12.79 14.08 19.65
N TYR A 41 12.84 12.87 20.21
CA TYR A 41 11.92 12.49 21.27
C TYR A 41 12.14 13.30 22.55
N LYS A 42 11.04 13.59 23.24
CA LYS A 42 10.99 14.18 24.59
C LYS A 42 10.46 13.13 25.55
N TYR A 43 10.71 13.33 26.85
CA TYR A 43 10.13 12.47 27.89
C TYR A 43 8.61 12.39 27.74
N ASP A 44 8.08 11.17 27.71
CA ASP A 44 6.64 10.84 27.60
C ASP A 44 6.00 11.29 26.26
N SER A 45 6.81 11.40 25.19
CA SER A 45 6.31 11.66 23.83
C SER A 45 6.04 10.37 23.06
N THR A 46 5.10 10.41 22.11
CA THR A 46 4.84 9.30 21.18
C THR A 46 6.11 8.81 20.51
N SER A 47 6.98 9.72 20.06
CA SER A 47 8.27 9.37 19.46
C SER A 47 9.20 8.63 20.40
N GLU A 48 9.20 8.96 21.70
CA GLU A 48 9.98 8.23 22.71
C GLU A 48 9.48 6.80 22.85
N GLU A 49 8.15 6.61 22.88
CA GLU A 49 7.51 5.31 23.01
C GLU A 49 7.81 4.42 21.79
N VAL A 50 7.70 4.96 20.56
CA VAL A 50 8.09 4.23 19.33
C VAL A 50 9.57 3.83 19.39
N CYS A 51 10.46 4.75 19.80
CA CYS A 51 11.89 4.44 19.92
C CYS A 51 12.18 3.38 21.00
N LYS A 52 11.48 3.42 22.14
CA LYS A 52 11.56 2.41 23.20
C LYS A 52 11.05 1.04 22.73
N ASN A 53 9.98 1.01 21.96
CA ASN A 53 9.43 -0.23 21.39
C ASN A 53 10.39 -0.81 20.36
N LEU A 54 11.03 0.00 19.50
CA LEU A 54 12.10 -0.48 18.62
C LEU A 54 13.26 -1.07 19.42
N TRP A 55 13.71 -0.37 20.46
CA TRP A 55 14.83 -0.80 21.31
C TRP A 55 14.58 -2.13 22.01
N THR A 56 13.40 -2.27 22.62
CA THR A 56 13.08 -3.42 23.48
C THR A 56 12.45 -4.57 22.73
N ARG A 57 11.57 -4.32 21.75
CA ARG A 57 10.83 -5.37 21.04
C ARG A 57 11.60 -5.84 19.81
N ARG A 58 12.13 -4.91 19.00
CA ARG A 58 12.83 -5.25 17.75
C ARG A 58 14.29 -5.62 18.00
N TRP A 59 15.01 -4.80 18.76
CA TRP A 59 16.44 -5.06 19.05
C TRP A 59 16.67 -5.90 20.31
N GLN A 60 15.62 -6.18 21.09
CA GLN A 60 15.69 -7.00 22.31
C GLN A 60 16.76 -6.52 23.31
N LYS A 61 16.96 -5.20 23.39
CA LYS A 61 17.92 -4.59 24.31
C LYS A 61 17.27 -4.28 25.66
N PRO A 62 18.02 -4.33 26.77
CA PRO A 62 17.50 -3.98 28.09
C PRO A 62 16.96 -2.55 28.15
N ILE A 63 15.78 -2.35 28.75
CA ILE A 63 15.14 -1.02 28.85
C ILE A 63 15.95 -0.02 29.69
N ASP A 64 16.71 -0.50 30.67
CA ASP A 64 17.62 0.30 31.49
C ASP A 64 18.87 0.79 30.72
N SER A 65 19.11 0.24 29.53
CA SER A 65 20.12 0.72 28.58
C SER A 65 19.56 1.64 27.49
N PHE A 66 18.25 1.94 27.51
CA PHE A 66 17.64 2.84 26.54
C PHE A 66 18.30 4.23 26.60
N PRO A 67 18.71 4.81 25.45
CA PRO A 67 19.44 6.08 25.47
C PRO A 67 18.61 7.24 26.01
N PHE A 68 19.18 8.01 26.94
CA PHE A 68 18.54 9.21 27.47
C PHE A 68 18.42 10.31 26.40
N TYR A 69 19.42 10.45 25.52
CA TYR A 69 19.42 11.45 24.45
C TYR A 69 19.08 10.82 23.10
N SER A 70 18.20 11.50 22.34
CA SER A 70 17.80 11.06 21.00
C SER A 70 18.98 10.87 20.05
N CYS A 71 20.02 11.70 20.14
CA CYS A 71 21.21 11.57 19.30
C CYS A 71 21.94 10.23 19.47
N ASP A 72 21.95 9.67 20.69
CA ASP A 72 22.60 8.39 20.96
C ASP A 72 21.76 7.22 20.42
N PHE A 73 20.43 7.32 20.53
CA PHE A 73 19.51 6.38 19.89
C PHE A 73 19.65 6.41 18.37
N TYR A 74 19.60 7.59 17.77
CA TYR A 74 19.69 7.76 16.32
C TYR A 74 21.02 7.33 15.73
N LYS A 75 22.13 7.49 16.48
CA LYS A 75 23.42 6.90 16.10
C LYS A 75 23.37 5.37 16.03
N THR A 76 22.66 4.75 16.98
CA THR A 76 22.45 3.28 16.99
C THR A 76 21.54 2.86 15.85
N LEU A 77 20.45 3.60 15.61
CA LEU A 77 19.52 3.37 14.49
C LEU A 77 20.24 3.46 13.15
N TYR A 78 21.03 4.51 12.94
CA TYR A 78 21.81 4.72 11.72
C TYR A 78 22.73 3.52 11.44
N GLY A 79 23.53 3.09 12.43
CA GLY A 79 24.37 1.90 12.28
C GLY A 79 23.57 0.64 11.94
N TRP A 80 22.42 0.43 12.59
CA TRP A 80 21.58 -0.73 12.30
C TRP A 80 20.98 -0.74 10.88
N VAL A 81 20.59 0.43 10.35
CA VAL A 81 20.05 0.57 8.99
C VAL A 81 21.14 0.38 7.92
N LEU A 82 22.33 0.95 8.15
CA LEU A 82 23.42 0.95 7.19
C LEU A 82 24.19 -0.37 7.19
N ASP A 83 24.53 -0.90 8.37
CA ASP A 83 25.33 -2.13 8.51
C ASP A 83 24.48 -3.41 8.46
N GLY A 84 23.15 -3.27 8.56
CA GLY A 84 22.21 -4.38 8.55
C GLY A 84 21.95 -4.97 7.15
N ASP A 85 21.10 -6.00 7.12
CA ASP A 85 20.59 -6.54 5.86
C ASP A 85 19.77 -5.47 5.12
N TRP A 86 19.76 -5.54 3.79
CA TRP A 86 19.13 -4.53 2.94
C TRP A 86 17.64 -4.34 3.21
N TYR A 87 16.95 -5.37 3.71
CA TYR A 87 15.53 -5.29 4.04
C TYR A 87 15.24 -4.58 5.37
N ASN A 88 16.24 -4.38 6.24
CA ASN A 88 16.04 -3.77 7.56
C ASN A 88 15.51 -2.33 7.47
N CYS A 89 15.90 -1.57 6.44
CA CYS A 89 15.38 -0.22 6.23
C CYS A 89 13.88 -0.22 5.89
N TYR A 90 13.40 -1.22 5.16
CA TYR A 90 11.98 -1.36 4.86
C TYR A 90 11.17 -1.84 6.08
N ASP A 91 11.71 -2.81 6.83
CA ASP A 91 11.13 -3.24 8.11
C ASP A 91 10.95 -2.07 9.08
N LEU A 92 11.88 -1.11 9.07
CA LEU A 92 11.80 0.10 9.88
C LEU A 92 10.59 0.96 9.52
N LEU A 93 10.29 1.14 8.23
CA LEU A 93 9.14 1.91 7.76
C LEU A 93 7.82 1.29 8.25
N GLU A 94 7.66 -0.02 8.03
CA GLU A 94 6.47 -0.76 8.49
C GLU A 94 6.33 -0.70 10.01
N PHE A 95 7.43 -0.92 10.73
CA PHE A 95 7.45 -0.88 12.19
C PHE A 95 7.02 0.50 12.72
N VAL A 96 7.68 1.57 12.26
CA VAL A 96 7.39 2.93 12.73
C VAL A 96 5.94 3.32 12.44
N TYR A 97 5.44 3.04 11.24
CA TYR A 97 4.05 3.34 10.91
C TYR A 97 3.05 2.54 11.75
N SER A 98 3.30 1.25 11.95
CA SER A 98 2.42 0.41 12.78
C SER A 98 2.34 0.89 14.22
N GLU A 99 3.48 1.25 14.83
CA GLU A 99 3.55 1.78 16.19
C GLU A 99 2.88 3.17 16.30
N LEU A 100 3.08 4.05 15.33
CA LEU A 100 2.37 5.35 15.28
C LEU A 100 0.85 5.16 15.18
N LYS A 101 0.39 4.21 14.37
CA LYS A 101 -1.04 3.89 14.23
C LYS A 101 -1.62 3.32 15.53
N GLU A 102 -0.91 2.38 16.19
CA GLU A 102 -1.34 1.79 17.46
C GLU A 102 -1.40 2.82 18.61
N LEU A 103 -0.49 3.81 18.60
CA LEU A 103 -0.46 4.89 19.58
C LEU A 103 -1.47 6.02 19.28
N GLY A 104 -2.30 5.88 18.24
CA GLY A 104 -3.31 6.88 17.87
C GLY A 104 -2.70 8.17 17.30
N ALA A 105 -1.47 8.13 16.79
CA ALA A 105 -0.80 9.32 16.25
C ALA A 105 -1.50 9.90 15.00
N PHE A 106 -2.34 9.10 14.35
CA PHE A 106 -3.14 9.48 13.19
C PHE A 106 -4.60 9.78 13.55
N ASP A 107 -4.99 9.62 14.82
CA ASP A 107 -6.34 9.91 15.24
C ASP A 107 -6.58 11.42 15.22
N PRO A 108 -7.73 11.90 14.72
CA PRO A 108 -8.08 13.32 14.82
C PRO A 108 -8.10 13.70 16.30
N ASP A 109 -7.26 14.69 16.68
CA ASP A 109 -7.08 15.14 18.07
C ASP A 109 -8.44 15.23 18.78
N PRO A 110 -8.69 14.50 19.89
CA PRO A 110 -9.90 14.68 20.66
C PRO A 110 -9.82 16.09 21.23
N THR A 111 -10.51 17.03 20.57
CA THR A 111 -10.58 18.46 20.88
C THR A 111 -10.26 18.70 22.35
N ARG A 112 -9.01 19.09 22.63
CA ARG A 112 -8.53 19.34 24.00
C ARG A 112 -9.57 20.21 24.70
N PHE A 113 -10.12 19.70 25.80
CA PHE A 113 -10.99 20.46 26.68
C PHE A 113 -10.33 21.82 27.00
N GLY A 114 -10.92 22.90 26.48
CA GLY A 114 -10.64 24.28 26.87
C GLY A 114 -9.41 24.93 26.20
N TYR A 115 -9.60 25.48 25.00
CA TYR A 115 -9.50 26.92 24.68
C TYR A 115 -9.43 27.08 23.15
N GLY A 116 -10.59 27.38 22.54
CA GLY A 116 -10.74 28.03 21.23
C GLY A 116 -9.94 27.48 20.05
N SER A 117 -10.34 26.35 19.47
CA SER A 117 -9.95 26.03 18.09
C SER A 117 -10.84 26.79 17.11
N PHE A 118 -10.17 27.51 16.21
CA PHE A 118 -10.76 28.18 15.06
C PHE A 118 -11.57 27.18 14.22
N TYR A 119 -12.85 27.49 14.01
CA TYR A 119 -13.74 26.74 13.14
C TYR A 119 -13.21 26.74 11.70
N GLY A 120 -13.04 25.56 11.10
CA GLY A 120 -13.20 25.38 9.66
C GLY A 120 -11.97 25.19 8.76
N GLN A 121 -10.80 24.81 9.28
CA GLN A 121 -9.74 24.28 8.40
C GLN A 121 -9.91 22.76 8.25
N PRO A 122 -9.86 22.20 7.02
CA PRO A 122 -9.75 20.75 6.85
C PRO A 122 -8.49 20.29 7.59
N GLN A 123 -8.64 19.30 8.47
CA GLN A 123 -7.49 18.70 9.13
C GLN A 123 -6.64 18.02 8.04
N PRO A 124 -5.32 18.25 7.99
CA PRO A 124 -4.45 17.54 7.07
C PRO A 124 -4.61 16.03 7.27
N ASN A 125 -4.72 15.28 6.17
CA ASN A 125 -4.75 13.83 6.22
C ASN A 125 -3.31 13.34 6.47
N ILE A 126 -2.91 13.29 7.74
CA ILE A 126 -1.56 12.94 8.18
C ILE A 126 -1.12 11.58 7.61
N ILE A 127 -2.06 10.64 7.46
CA ILE A 127 -1.78 9.33 6.85
C ILE A 127 -1.31 9.50 5.41
N LYS A 128 -2.04 10.29 4.63
CA LYS A 128 -1.69 10.59 3.24
C LYS A 128 -0.33 11.29 3.13
N GLU A 129 -0.08 12.31 3.95
CA GLU A 129 1.19 13.04 3.95
C GLU A 129 2.39 12.12 4.27
N VAL A 130 2.24 11.21 5.23
CA VAL A 130 3.29 10.24 5.57
C VAL A 130 3.53 9.25 4.43
N HIS A 131 2.47 8.76 3.79
CA HIS A 131 2.61 7.83 2.65
C HIS A 131 3.28 8.51 1.46
N GLU A 132 2.85 9.73 1.11
CA GLU A 132 3.43 10.53 0.03
C GLU A 132 4.92 10.78 0.29
N ALA A 133 5.29 11.23 1.50
CA ALA A 133 6.69 11.52 1.83
C ALA A 133 7.59 10.26 1.77
N ILE A 134 7.10 9.11 2.24
CA ILE A 134 7.85 7.85 2.13
C ILE A 134 7.99 7.43 0.66
N ASN A 135 6.90 7.48 -0.12
CA ASN A 135 6.92 7.05 -1.53
C ASN A 135 7.76 7.98 -2.41
N GLU A 136 7.79 9.29 -2.14
CA GLU A 136 8.69 10.24 -2.80
C GLU A 136 10.16 9.84 -2.60
N VAL A 137 10.55 9.45 -1.38
CA VAL A 137 11.90 8.97 -1.09
C VAL A 137 12.21 7.65 -1.80
N LEU A 138 11.28 6.68 -1.73
CA LEU A 138 11.46 5.39 -2.37
C LEU A 138 11.60 5.52 -3.89
N GLU A 139 10.80 6.39 -4.52
CA GLU A 139 10.86 6.66 -5.96
C GLU A 139 12.14 7.40 -6.35
N ALA A 140 12.50 8.46 -5.63
CA ALA A 140 13.69 9.26 -5.92
C ALA A 140 14.99 8.45 -5.85
N GLU A 141 15.00 7.40 -5.01
CA GLU A 141 16.14 6.50 -4.83
C GLU A 141 16.03 5.20 -5.66
N GLY A 142 15.03 5.09 -6.54
CA GLY A 142 14.90 3.93 -7.45
C GLY A 142 14.54 2.62 -6.76
N SER A 143 13.87 2.68 -5.60
CA SER A 143 13.37 1.49 -4.91
C SER A 143 12.36 0.73 -5.78
N GLY A 144 12.50 -0.59 -5.84
CA GLY A 144 11.50 -1.49 -6.44
C GLY A 144 10.26 -1.69 -5.58
N TYR A 145 10.16 -0.98 -4.46
CA TYR A 145 9.07 -1.09 -3.50
C TYR A 145 8.35 0.24 -3.31
N ARG A 146 7.10 0.15 -2.86
CA ARG A 146 6.26 1.27 -2.45
C ARG A 146 5.59 0.97 -1.13
N PHE A 147 5.34 2.02 -0.38
CA PHE A 147 4.70 1.97 0.92
C PHE A 147 3.20 2.22 0.76
N LEU A 148 2.39 1.26 1.19
CA LEU A 148 0.94 1.26 1.06
C LEU A 148 0.30 0.77 2.36
N ASN A 149 -0.49 1.62 2.99
CA ASN A 149 -1.27 1.28 4.18
C ASN A 149 -0.47 0.53 5.27
N GLY A 150 0.78 0.97 5.50
CA GLY A 150 1.65 0.37 6.51
C GLY A 150 2.47 -0.83 6.05
N GLN A 151 2.41 -1.19 4.77
CA GLN A 151 3.17 -2.32 4.20
C GLN A 151 4.03 -1.88 3.02
N VAL A 152 5.19 -2.49 2.89
CA VAL A 152 6.09 -2.32 1.76
C VAL A 152 5.79 -3.40 0.74
N ALA A 153 5.27 -3.01 -0.42
CA ALA A 153 4.91 -3.89 -1.53
C ALA A 153 5.82 -3.64 -2.73
N GLN A 154 6.21 -4.71 -3.44
CA GLN A 154 7.01 -4.59 -4.65
C GLN A 154 6.14 -4.05 -5.81
N ILE A 155 6.07 -2.74 -5.94
CA ILE A 155 5.31 -2.05 -6.99
C ILE A 155 6.29 -1.17 -7.74
N THR A 156 6.54 -1.54 -9.00
CA THR A 156 7.67 -1.01 -9.78
C THR A 156 7.22 0.03 -10.81
N ASN A 157 5.94 0.41 -10.80
CA ASN A 157 5.31 1.30 -11.77
C ASN A 157 4.33 2.24 -11.05
N GLU A 158 4.51 3.54 -11.22
CA GLU A 158 3.68 4.60 -10.63
C GLU A 158 2.19 4.46 -10.99
N LEU A 159 1.87 3.98 -12.20
CA LEU A 159 0.48 3.73 -12.61
C LEU A 159 -0.14 2.53 -11.88
N GLU A 160 0.66 1.50 -11.59
CA GLU A 160 0.21 0.35 -10.79
C GLU A 160 -0.07 0.81 -9.35
N LEU A 161 0.78 1.69 -8.80
CA LEU A 161 0.63 2.24 -7.46
C LEU A 161 -0.60 3.15 -7.36
N ALA A 162 -0.71 4.15 -8.24
CA ALA A 162 -1.82 5.09 -8.24
C ALA A 162 -3.17 4.37 -8.41
N SER A 163 -3.21 3.32 -9.23
CA SER A 163 -4.40 2.50 -9.36
C SER A 163 -4.78 1.81 -8.05
N LEU A 164 -3.81 1.28 -7.31
CA LEU A 164 -4.04 0.65 -6.01
C LEU A 164 -4.51 1.65 -4.96
N GLU A 165 -3.81 2.78 -4.81
CA GLU A 165 -4.16 3.83 -3.85
C GLU A 165 -5.58 4.36 -4.08
N GLN A 166 -5.91 4.70 -5.34
CA GLN A 166 -7.25 5.13 -5.69
C GLN A 166 -8.31 4.06 -5.38
N SER A 167 -8.01 2.77 -5.60
CA SER A 167 -8.96 1.68 -5.34
C SER A 167 -9.20 1.39 -3.85
N LEU A 168 -8.29 1.85 -3.00
CA LEU A 168 -8.41 1.78 -1.54
C LEU A 168 -9.16 2.99 -0.96
N ASP A 169 -9.22 4.10 -1.71
CA ASP A 169 -9.83 5.38 -1.31
C ASP A 169 -11.08 5.72 -2.15
N VAL A 170 -11.86 4.71 -2.52
CA VAL A 170 -13.16 4.87 -3.22
C VAL A 170 -14.29 5.24 -2.25
N PRO A 171 -15.42 5.82 -2.74
CA PRO A 171 -16.56 6.16 -1.91
C PRO A 171 -17.09 5.00 -1.06
N ASP A 172 -17.74 5.30 0.07
CA ASP A 172 -18.21 4.32 1.07
C ASP A 172 -19.08 3.20 0.48
N GLU A 173 -19.85 3.49 -0.57
CA GLU A 173 -20.68 2.49 -1.27
C GLU A 173 -19.82 1.38 -1.91
N PHE A 174 -18.58 1.67 -2.29
CA PHE A 174 -17.62 0.71 -2.83
C PHE A 174 -16.69 0.10 -1.77
N SER A 175 -16.88 0.37 -0.47
CA SER A 175 -16.01 -0.12 0.62
C SER A 175 -15.79 -1.64 0.63
N GLY A 176 -16.78 -2.42 0.17
CA GLY A 176 -16.63 -3.87 -0.02
C GLY A 176 -15.55 -4.24 -1.05
N ALA A 177 -15.42 -3.47 -2.12
CA ALA A 177 -14.36 -3.64 -3.10
C ALA A 177 -13.00 -3.27 -2.52
N SER A 178 -12.89 -2.13 -1.82
CA SER A 178 -11.65 -1.68 -1.16
C SER A 178 -11.13 -2.73 -0.17
N ALA A 179 -12.02 -3.32 0.64
CA ALA A 179 -11.66 -4.37 1.60
C ALA A 179 -11.08 -5.62 0.91
N HIS A 180 -11.63 -6.01 -0.24
CA HIS A 180 -11.11 -7.12 -1.04
C HIS A 180 -9.76 -6.78 -1.69
N ILE A 181 -9.55 -5.54 -2.16
CA ILE A 181 -8.23 -5.08 -2.64
C ILE A 181 -7.20 -5.11 -1.51
N GLU A 182 -7.53 -4.59 -0.33
CA GLU A 182 -6.63 -4.61 0.84
C GLU A 182 -6.24 -6.05 1.22
N GLN A 183 -7.21 -6.96 1.26
CA GLN A 183 -6.95 -8.36 1.55
C GLN A 183 -6.11 -9.03 0.44
N SER A 184 -6.36 -8.70 -0.83
CA SER A 184 -5.57 -9.20 -1.95
C SER A 184 -4.10 -8.76 -1.87
N LEU A 185 -3.87 -7.48 -1.55
CA LEU A 185 -2.54 -6.91 -1.35
C LEU A 185 -1.81 -7.62 -0.21
N LYS A 186 -2.48 -7.83 0.93
CA LYS A 186 -1.93 -8.56 2.08
C LYS A 186 -1.50 -10.00 1.74
N LEU A 187 -2.27 -10.69 0.89
CA LEU A 187 -1.95 -12.05 0.45
C LEU A 187 -0.78 -12.06 -0.56
N LEU A 188 -0.70 -11.04 -1.41
CA LEU A 188 0.41 -10.85 -2.36
C LEU A 188 1.73 -10.54 -1.65
N SER A 189 1.67 -9.70 -0.61
CA SER A 189 2.84 -9.21 0.15
C SER A 189 3.30 -10.18 1.24
N LYS A 190 2.49 -11.19 1.60
CA LYS A 190 2.82 -12.15 2.67
C LYS A 190 4.18 -12.81 2.47
N LYS A 191 5.02 -12.79 3.50
CA LYS A 191 6.34 -13.46 3.55
C LYS A 191 6.39 -14.49 4.69
N PRO A 192 7.21 -15.56 4.58
CA PRO A 192 8.10 -15.92 3.46
C PRO A 192 7.35 -16.51 2.25
N GLU A 193 6.14 -17.03 2.45
CA GLU A 193 5.32 -17.69 1.44
C GLU A 193 4.09 -16.84 1.09
N PRO A 194 4.15 -16.09 -0.02
CA PRO A 194 2.99 -15.33 -0.50
C PRO A 194 1.89 -16.26 -1.02
N ASP A 195 0.64 -15.83 -0.86
CA ASP A 195 -0.53 -16.59 -1.26
C ASP A 195 -1.13 -16.01 -2.54
N TYR A 196 -0.42 -16.21 -3.65
CA TYR A 196 -0.80 -15.68 -4.96
C TYR A 196 -2.17 -16.15 -5.42
N LEU A 197 -2.52 -17.41 -5.13
CA LEU A 197 -3.82 -17.97 -5.49
C LEU A 197 -4.95 -17.20 -4.81
N ASN A 198 -4.88 -17.04 -3.50
CA ASN A 198 -5.93 -16.33 -2.78
C ASN A 198 -5.86 -14.81 -3.00
N SER A 199 -4.68 -14.24 -3.24
CA SER A 199 -4.54 -12.84 -3.69
C SER A 199 -5.35 -12.59 -4.96
N VAL A 200 -5.22 -13.45 -5.98
CA VAL A 200 -6.02 -13.32 -7.21
C VAL A 200 -7.51 -13.48 -6.95
N LYS A 201 -7.93 -14.44 -6.10
CA LYS A 201 -9.35 -14.60 -5.75
C LYS A 201 -9.94 -13.36 -5.11
N GLU A 202 -9.21 -12.73 -4.19
CA GLU A 202 -9.63 -11.50 -3.53
C GLU A 202 -9.68 -10.32 -4.51
N ALA A 203 -8.70 -10.20 -5.41
CA ALA A 203 -8.74 -9.17 -6.47
C ALA A 203 -9.99 -9.30 -7.35
N ILE A 204 -10.37 -10.52 -7.72
CA ILE A 204 -11.60 -10.77 -8.51
C ILE A 204 -12.86 -10.46 -7.69
N SER A 205 -12.87 -10.82 -6.40
CA SER A 205 -13.98 -10.47 -5.50
C SER A 205 -14.14 -8.95 -5.38
N ALA A 206 -13.06 -8.17 -5.42
CA ALA A 206 -13.14 -6.72 -5.47
C ALA A 206 -13.85 -6.22 -6.74
N ALA A 207 -13.45 -6.74 -7.91
CA ALA A 207 -14.08 -6.40 -9.19
C ALA A 207 -15.58 -6.80 -9.22
N GLU A 208 -15.92 -7.96 -8.67
CA GLU A 208 -17.31 -8.42 -8.54
C GLU A 208 -18.13 -7.54 -7.60
N SER A 209 -17.56 -7.17 -6.45
CA SER A 209 -18.18 -6.26 -5.49
C SER A 209 -18.45 -4.89 -6.12
N ALA A 210 -17.47 -4.32 -6.83
CA ALA A 210 -17.62 -3.03 -7.49
C ALA A 210 -18.66 -3.07 -8.61
N ALA A 211 -18.67 -4.11 -9.45
CA ALA A 211 -19.66 -4.25 -10.52
C ALA A 211 -21.09 -4.33 -9.95
N ILE A 212 -21.30 -5.15 -8.91
CA ILE A 212 -22.62 -5.30 -8.27
C ILE A 212 -23.07 -3.98 -7.64
N CYS A 213 -22.15 -3.21 -7.05
CA CYS A 213 -22.47 -1.91 -6.47
C CYS A 213 -22.85 -0.87 -7.52
N ALA A 214 -22.04 -0.75 -8.59
CA ALA A 214 -22.26 0.20 -9.69
C ALA A 214 -23.57 -0.06 -10.46
N ALA A 215 -23.98 -1.33 -10.59
CA ALA A 215 -25.16 -1.70 -11.36
C ALA A 215 -26.46 -1.46 -10.58
N PRO A 216 -27.46 -0.74 -11.13
CA PRO A 216 -28.73 -0.54 -10.46
C PRO A 216 -29.48 -1.86 -10.22
N GLY A 217 -30.25 -1.92 -9.12
CA GLY A 217 -31.07 -3.08 -8.78
C GLY A 217 -30.35 -4.12 -7.93
N LYS A 218 -30.86 -5.36 -7.92
CA LYS A 218 -30.29 -6.47 -7.13
C LYS A 218 -29.60 -7.45 -8.07
N ASN A 219 -28.28 -7.36 -8.13
CA ASN A 219 -27.42 -8.24 -8.93
C ASN A 219 -26.69 -9.23 -8.00
N LYS A 220 -26.50 -10.48 -8.44
CA LYS A 220 -25.85 -11.52 -7.62
C LYS A 220 -24.45 -11.87 -8.09
N THR A 221 -24.10 -11.51 -9.32
CA THR A 221 -22.81 -11.84 -9.94
C THR A 221 -22.31 -10.66 -10.78
N LEU A 222 -21.00 -10.64 -11.03
CA LEU A 222 -20.37 -9.68 -11.94
C LEU A 222 -21.03 -9.72 -13.33
N ALA A 223 -21.32 -10.90 -13.86
CA ALA A 223 -21.89 -11.03 -15.21
C ALA A 223 -23.29 -10.40 -15.31
N GLU A 224 -24.14 -10.64 -14.33
CA GLU A 224 -25.46 -9.99 -14.24
C GLU A 224 -25.33 -8.47 -14.14
N ALA A 225 -24.42 -7.99 -13.29
CA ALA A 225 -24.20 -6.56 -13.11
C ALA A 225 -23.69 -5.86 -14.39
N VAL A 226 -22.74 -6.48 -15.09
CA VAL A 226 -22.21 -5.97 -16.37
C VAL A 226 -23.30 -5.94 -17.45
N ASP A 227 -24.20 -6.93 -17.48
CA ASP A 227 -25.35 -6.90 -18.40
C ASP A 227 -26.27 -5.72 -18.08
N VAL A 228 -26.51 -5.41 -16.80
CA VAL A 228 -27.32 -4.24 -16.42
C VAL A 228 -26.63 -2.93 -16.83
N LEU A 229 -25.34 -2.77 -16.53
CA LEU A 229 -24.55 -1.60 -16.94
C LEU A 229 -24.56 -1.41 -18.46
N GLN A 230 -24.55 -2.51 -19.21
CA GLN A 230 -24.64 -2.46 -20.67
C GLN A 230 -25.93 -1.83 -21.16
N HIS A 231 -27.06 -2.17 -20.57
CA HIS A 231 -28.36 -1.65 -21.00
C HIS A 231 -28.64 -0.26 -20.45
N ALA A 232 -28.14 0.05 -19.25
CA ALA A 232 -28.41 1.31 -18.56
C ALA A 232 -27.53 2.47 -19.04
N ASN A 233 -26.28 2.20 -19.45
CA ASN A 233 -25.26 3.24 -19.68
C ASN A 233 -24.64 3.20 -21.09
N ASP A 234 -25.27 2.51 -22.05
CA ASP A 234 -24.78 2.35 -23.43
C ASP A 234 -23.34 1.78 -23.52
N LEU A 235 -22.97 0.91 -22.57
CA LEU A 235 -21.67 0.24 -22.60
C LEU A 235 -21.58 -0.59 -23.89
N HIS A 236 -20.49 -0.41 -24.63
CA HIS A 236 -20.32 -1.13 -25.88
C HIS A 236 -20.32 -2.65 -25.64
N LYS A 237 -21.13 -3.39 -26.42
CA LYS A 237 -21.32 -4.84 -26.25
C LYS A 237 -20.01 -5.63 -26.18
N SER A 238 -19.03 -5.30 -27.01
CA SER A 238 -17.74 -5.98 -26.99
C SER A 238 -16.97 -5.77 -25.69
N LEU A 239 -17.10 -4.59 -25.08
CA LEU A 239 -16.46 -4.29 -23.79
C LEU A 239 -17.14 -5.09 -22.67
N ALA A 240 -18.48 -5.08 -22.61
CA ALA A 240 -19.25 -5.90 -21.67
C ALA A 240 -18.89 -7.39 -21.75
N GLU A 241 -18.85 -7.94 -22.97
CA GLU A 241 -18.44 -9.33 -23.21
C GLU A 241 -16.98 -9.59 -22.81
N SER A 242 -16.09 -8.61 -22.97
CA SER A 242 -14.69 -8.74 -22.57
C SER A 242 -14.53 -8.84 -21.05
N TRP A 243 -15.22 -8.00 -20.27
CA TRP A 243 -15.21 -8.06 -18.82
C TRP A 243 -15.77 -9.38 -18.29
N LYS A 244 -16.92 -9.81 -18.83
CA LYS A 244 -17.52 -11.11 -18.47
C LYS A 244 -16.57 -12.27 -18.75
N ARG A 245 -15.85 -12.26 -19.87
CA ARG A 245 -14.87 -13.31 -20.18
C ARG A 245 -13.63 -13.23 -19.30
N MET A 246 -13.12 -12.04 -19.06
CA MET A 246 -11.92 -11.81 -18.25
C MET A 246 -12.11 -12.32 -16.82
N PHE A 247 -13.19 -11.92 -16.15
CA PHE A 247 -13.49 -12.33 -14.78
C PHE A 247 -14.24 -13.67 -14.69
N GLY A 248 -14.80 -14.15 -15.80
CA GLY A 248 -15.39 -15.48 -15.92
C GLY A 248 -14.35 -16.60 -16.03
N TYR A 249 -13.24 -16.36 -16.73
CA TYR A 249 -12.11 -17.31 -16.86
C TYR A 249 -11.57 -17.75 -15.49
N THR A 250 -11.57 -16.83 -14.52
CA THR A 250 -11.09 -17.09 -13.18
C THR A 250 -12.09 -17.86 -12.32
N SER A 251 -13.34 -18.02 -12.78
CA SER A 251 -14.46 -18.69 -12.10
C SER A 251 -14.84 -20.06 -12.71
N ASP A 252 -14.16 -20.50 -13.77
CA ASP A 252 -14.41 -21.79 -14.42
C ASP A 252 -13.92 -22.97 -13.55
N ALA A 253 -14.46 -24.17 -13.75
CA ALA A 253 -14.11 -25.40 -13.02
C ALA A 253 -12.66 -25.89 -13.25
N ASN A 254 -12.00 -25.35 -14.28
CA ASN A 254 -10.57 -25.49 -14.56
C ASN A 254 -9.79 -24.17 -14.33
N GLY A 255 -10.46 -23.16 -13.77
CA GLY A 255 -9.93 -21.82 -13.52
C GLY A 255 -9.43 -21.63 -12.08
N ILE A 256 -9.07 -20.39 -11.75
CA ILE A 256 -8.33 -20.04 -10.53
C ILE A 256 -9.18 -20.18 -9.24
N ARG A 257 -10.49 -19.94 -9.27
CA ARG A 257 -11.39 -20.06 -8.10
C ARG A 257 -11.72 -21.51 -7.72
N HIS A 258 -11.73 -22.43 -8.69
CA HIS A 258 -12.08 -23.84 -8.49
C HIS A 258 -10.90 -24.72 -8.90
N GLY A 259 -9.76 -24.60 -8.22
CA GLY A 259 -8.68 -25.59 -8.32
C GLY A 259 -9.29 -26.98 -8.11
N GLY A 260 -9.51 -27.67 -9.22
CA GLY A 260 -10.17 -28.97 -9.25
C GLY A 260 -9.33 -30.01 -8.52
N SER A 261 -9.87 -31.21 -8.40
CA SER A 261 -9.30 -32.39 -7.74
C SER A 261 -7.98 -32.93 -8.33
N GLY A 262 -7.17 -32.11 -9.00
CA GLY A 262 -5.85 -32.44 -9.54
C GLY A 262 -4.95 -31.21 -9.55
N GLU A 263 -3.85 -31.29 -8.80
CA GLU A 263 -2.74 -30.33 -8.62
C GLU A 263 -3.09 -28.84 -8.38
N PRO A 264 -2.55 -28.21 -7.32
CA PRO A 264 -2.82 -26.80 -7.03
C PRO A 264 -2.32 -25.91 -8.18
N VAL A 265 -3.18 -25.00 -8.66
CA VAL A 265 -2.80 -23.96 -9.62
C VAL A 265 -1.72 -23.10 -8.98
N SER A 266 -0.48 -23.24 -9.44
CA SER A 266 0.63 -22.37 -9.06
C SER A 266 0.59 -21.12 -9.93
N LEU A 267 0.43 -19.97 -9.28
CA LEU A 267 0.53 -18.66 -9.91
C LEU A 267 1.87 -18.05 -9.50
N ASP A 268 2.47 -17.23 -10.36
CA ASP A 268 3.64 -16.45 -10.01
C ASP A 268 3.26 -15.03 -9.53
N PHE A 269 4.24 -14.33 -8.98
CA PHE A 269 4.08 -12.95 -8.52
C PHE A 269 3.61 -12.02 -9.64
N ALA A 270 4.17 -12.17 -10.85
CA ALA A 270 3.89 -11.29 -11.96
C ALA A 270 2.40 -11.35 -12.36
N PHE A 271 1.84 -12.56 -12.43
CA PHE A 271 0.44 -12.76 -12.72
C PHE A 271 -0.47 -12.31 -11.58
N ALA A 272 -0.11 -12.59 -10.32
CA ALA A 272 -0.90 -12.13 -9.18
C ALA A 272 -0.92 -10.60 -9.08
N LYS A 273 0.22 -9.93 -9.30
CA LYS A 273 0.32 -8.48 -9.38
C LYS A 273 -0.50 -7.92 -10.54
N TYR A 274 -0.41 -8.53 -11.73
CA TYR A 274 -1.20 -8.14 -12.90
C TYR A 274 -2.71 -8.17 -12.59
N MET A 275 -3.19 -9.24 -11.94
CA MET A 275 -4.60 -9.36 -11.56
C MET A 275 -5.00 -8.32 -10.52
N LEU A 276 -4.19 -8.11 -9.47
CA LEU A 276 -4.44 -7.09 -8.46
C LEU A 276 -4.57 -5.69 -9.09
N VAL A 277 -3.58 -5.27 -9.88
CA VAL A 277 -3.59 -3.96 -10.55
C VAL A 277 -4.78 -3.83 -11.51
N THR A 278 -5.07 -4.86 -12.29
CA THR A 278 -6.18 -4.78 -13.26
C THR A 278 -7.53 -4.69 -12.57
N CYS A 279 -7.73 -5.42 -11.47
CA CYS A 279 -8.94 -5.32 -10.67
C CYS A 279 -9.05 -3.95 -9.97
N SER A 280 -7.96 -3.41 -9.44
CA SER A 280 -7.93 -2.04 -8.89
C SER A 280 -8.33 -1.00 -9.93
N ALA A 281 -7.77 -1.06 -11.14
CA ALA A 281 -8.11 -0.15 -12.23
C ALA A 281 -9.59 -0.28 -12.63
N PHE A 282 -10.13 -1.50 -12.62
CA PHE A 282 -11.54 -1.75 -12.90
C PHE A 282 -12.45 -1.18 -11.81
N VAL A 283 -12.11 -1.35 -10.53
CA VAL A 283 -12.83 -0.76 -9.40
C VAL A 283 -12.86 0.76 -9.52
N ASN A 284 -11.72 1.39 -9.79
CA ASN A 284 -11.61 2.85 -9.95
C ASN A 284 -12.52 3.36 -11.08
N TYR A 285 -12.44 2.71 -12.24
CA TYR A 285 -13.27 3.07 -13.39
C TYR A 285 -14.77 2.99 -13.06
N LEU A 286 -15.20 1.94 -12.37
CA LEU A 286 -16.60 1.79 -12.00
C LEU A 286 -17.05 2.82 -10.97
N ALA A 287 -16.19 3.14 -9.99
CA ALA A 287 -16.48 4.17 -9.01
C ALA A 287 -16.55 5.57 -9.64
N GLU A 288 -15.71 5.87 -10.63
CA GLU A 288 -15.69 7.16 -11.32
C GLU A 288 -16.87 7.31 -12.31
N GLU A 289 -17.18 6.29 -13.09
CA GLU A 289 -18.22 6.38 -14.13
C GLU A 289 -19.64 6.10 -13.63
N PHE A 290 -19.77 5.33 -12.54
CA PHE A 290 -21.06 4.85 -12.05
C PHE A 290 -21.29 5.08 -10.55
N GLY A 291 -20.30 5.63 -9.84
CA GLY A 291 -20.52 6.14 -8.48
C GLY A 291 -21.52 7.28 -8.52
N GLN A 292 -22.44 7.31 -7.57
CA GLN A 292 -23.38 8.43 -7.51
C GLN A 292 -22.65 9.65 -6.95
N ASP A 293 -22.61 10.75 -7.71
CA ASP A 293 -22.26 12.06 -7.17
C ASP A 293 -23.24 12.38 -6.03
N GLU A 294 -22.74 12.49 -4.79
CA GLU A 294 -23.49 13.16 -3.70
C GLU A 294 -23.69 14.66 -3.98
#